data_AF-A0A930GX35-F1
#
_entry.id   AF-A0A930GX35-F1
#
_cell.length_a   1.000
_cell.length_b   1.000
_cell.length_c   1.000
_cell.angle_alpha   90.00
_cell.angle_beta   90.00
_cell.angle_gamma   90.00
#
_symmetry.space_group_name_H-M   'P 1'
#
loop_
_entity.id
_entity.type
_entity.pdbx_description
1 polymer ?
#
loop_
_entity_poly.entity_id
_entity_poly.type
_entity_poly.pdbx_seq_one_letter_code
_entity_poly.pdbx_strand_id
1 'polypeptide(L)' 'GNDYSILNTESPNLTYQPERLSMEKVEDAAFTPLDRIGQLTMRNLDITDTRAKLGIYSQSGLLSLGEGSVLPQLNNKE' A
#
# COMPACT_ATOMS: atom_id res chain seq x y z
N GLY A 1 -4.58 -32.21 -8.93
CA GLY A 1 -3.52 -31.38 -9.53
C GLY A 1 -2.20 -31.83 -8.96
N ASN A 2 -1.08 -31.51 -9.60
CA ASN A 2 0.22 -31.75 -8.98
C ASN A 2 0.44 -30.66 -7.93
N ASP A 3 0.40 -31.04 -6.66
CA ASP A 3 0.64 -30.13 -5.56
C ASP A 3 2.15 -30.01 -5.34
N TYR A 4 2.64 -28.77 -5.31
CA TYR A 4 4.05 -28.48 -5.06
C TYR A 4 4.18 -27.61 -3.82
N SER A 5 5.26 -27.83 -3.07
CA SER A 5 5.67 -26.96 -1.96
C SER A 5 7.07 -26.44 -2.23
N ILE A 6 7.27 -25.14 -2.03
CA ILE A 6 8.59 -24.52 -2.08
C ILE A 6 9.21 -24.69 -0.70
N LEU A 7 10.29 -25.47 -0.62
CA LEU A 7 10.96 -25.77 0.64
C LEU A 7 12.09 -24.79 0.94
N ASN A 8 12.83 -24.36 -0.09
CA ASN A 8 13.99 -23.48 0.07
C ASN A 8 14.28 -22.72 -1.23
N THR A 9 14.83 -21.52 -1.08
CA THR A 9 15.27 -20.65 -2.18
C THR A 9 16.64 -20.08 -1.84
N GLU A 10 17.67 -20.50 -2.57
CA GLU A 10 19.04 -20.03 -2.38
C GLU A 10 19.55 -19.39 -3.68
N SER A 11 20.20 -18.23 -3.55
CA SER A 11 20.94 -17.62 -4.65
C SER A 11 21.92 -16.59 -4.08
N PRO A 12 23.15 -16.49 -4.62
CA PRO A 12 24.11 -15.46 -4.23
C PRO A 12 23.67 -14.05 -4.63
N ASN A 13 22.65 -13.92 -5.49
CA ASN A 13 22.17 -12.66 -6.04
C ASN A 13 20.81 -12.22 -5.46
N LEU A 14 20.38 -12.78 -4.31
CA LEU A 14 19.14 -12.37 -3.67
C LEU A 14 19.23 -10.93 -3.16
N THR A 15 18.22 -10.13 -3.51
CA THR A 15 18.01 -8.81 -2.90
C THR A 15 17.24 -8.90 -1.59
N TYR A 16 16.57 -10.03 -1.32
CA TYR A 16 16.00 -10.35 -0.02
C TYR A 16 17.11 -10.64 0.98
N GLN A 17 17.27 -9.73 1.95
CA GLN A 17 18.31 -9.74 2.98
C GLN A 17 17.71 -9.18 4.28
N PRO A 18 17.07 -10.02 5.12
CA PRO A 18 16.31 -9.56 6.28
C PRO A 18 17.17 -8.80 7.30
N GLU A 19 18.45 -9.11 7.40
CA GLU A 19 19.43 -8.44 8.25
C GLU A 19 19.56 -6.94 7.97
N ARG A 20 19.34 -6.51 6.71
CA ARG A 20 19.37 -5.09 6.33
C ARG A 20 18.17 -4.28 6.84
N LEU A 21 17.11 -4.95 7.25
CA LEU A 21 15.90 -4.34 7.78
C LEU A 21 15.74 -4.60 9.29
N SER A 22 16.77 -5.17 9.94
CA SER A 22 16.75 -5.41 11.38
C SER A 22 16.72 -4.10 12.17
N MET A 23 15.95 -4.10 13.26
CA MET A 23 15.77 -2.97 14.17
C MET A 23 16.37 -3.23 15.55
N GLU A 24 17.04 -4.38 15.74
CA GLU A 24 17.55 -4.80 17.05
C GLU A 24 18.77 -3.99 17.51
N LYS A 25 19.59 -3.51 16.56
CA LYS A 25 20.73 -2.63 16.82
C LYS A 25 20.51 -1.31 16.09
N VAL A 26 20.27 -0.25 16.87
CA VAL A 26 19.82 1.05 16.34
C VAL A 26 20.94 1.80 15.60
N GLU A 27 22.21 1.51 15.90
CA GLU A 27 23.36 2.18 15.26
C GLU A 27 23.48 1.86 13.75
N ASP A 28 23.05 0.68 13.32
CA ASP A 28 23.12 0.21 11.92
C ASP A 28 21.74 0.21 11.22
N ALA A 29 20.71 0.77 11.85
CA ALA A 29 19.35 0.73 11.31
C ALA A 29 19.24 1.58 10.03
N ALA A 30 18.72 0.98 8.95
CA ALA A 30 18.61 1.64 7.64
C ALA A 30 17.65 2.85 7.64
N PHE A 31 16.75 2.94 8.61
CA PHE A 31 15.81 4.05 8.80
C PHE A 31 15.32 4.10 10.25
N THR A 32 14.94 5.28 10.69
CA THR A 32 14.32 5.52 11.99
C THR A 32 12.80 5.56 11.90
N PRO A 33 12.06 5.49 13.02
CA PRO A 33 10.61 5.71 13.01
C PRO A 33 10.20 7.07 12.42
N LEU A 34 11.01 8.11 12.61
CA LEU A 34 10.72 9.46 12.12
C LEU A 34 10.80 9.53 10.59
N ASP A 35 11.75 8.82 9.97
CA ASP A 35 11.87 8.76 8.51
C ASP A 35 10.60 8.20 7.87
N ARG A 36 9.97 7.22 8.52
CA ARG A 36 8.69 6.67 8.06
C ARG A 36 7.56 7.67 8.18
N ILE A 37 7.51 8.47 9.25
CA ILE A 37 6.53 9.56 9.39
C ILE A 37 6.72 10.62 8.31
N GLY A 38 7.97 10.99 8.02
CA GLY A 38 8.29 11.89 6.90
C GLY A 38 7.78 11.34 5.57
N GLN A 39 8.08 10.07 5.29
CA GLN A 39 7.61 9.39 4.07
C GLN A 39 6.08 9.37 3.95
N LEU A 40 5.36 9.13 5.05
CA LEU A 40 3.89 9.15 5.07
C LEU A 40 3.33 10.56 4.85
N THR A 41 3.97 11.58 5.44
CA THR A 41 3.52 12.98 5.33
C THR A 41 3.53 13.47 3.89
N MET A 42 4.52 13.05 3.10
CA MET A 42 4.63 13.40 1.68
C MET A 42 3.46 12.89 0.83
N ARG A 43 2.64 11.94 1.33
CA ARG A 43 1.47 11.40 0.62
C ARG A 43 0.20 12.23 0.82
N ASN A 44 0.17 13.19 1.75
CA ASN A 44 -1.08 13.87 2.16
C ASN A 44 -1.75 14.69 1.06
N LEU A 45 -0.99 15.37 0.20
CA LEU A 45 -1.55 16.19 -0.88
C LEU A 45 -2.27 15.31 -1.92
N ASP A 46 -1.59 14.27 -2.41
CA ASP A 46 -2.14 13.29 -3.36
C ASP A 46 -3.37 12.56 -2.80
N ILE A 47 -3.37 12.24 -1.49
CA ILE A 47 -4.53 11.65 -0.82
C ILE A 47 -5.72 12.62 -0.80
N THR A 48 -5.47 13.90 -0.53
CA THR A 48 -6.53 14.92 -0.49
C THR A 48 -7.14 15.12 -1.87
N ASP A 49 -6.29 15.20 -2.90
CA ASP A 49 -6.73 15.31 -4.29
C ASP A 49 -7.53 14.09 -4.72
N THR A 50 -7.10 12.88 -4.35
CA THR A 50 -7.83 11.64 -4.62
C THR A 50 -9.21 11.65 -3.96
N ARG A 51 -9.33 12.10 -2.71
CA ARG A 51 -10.64 12.24 -2.03
C ARG A 51 -11.55 13.24 -2.74
N ALA A 52 -11.00 14.38 -3.20
CA ALA A 52 -11.76 15.35 -3.99
C ALA A 52 -12.24 14.74 -5.32
N LYS A 53 -11.40 13.95 -6.01
CA LYS A 53 -11.77 13.25 -7.24
C LYS A 53 -12.89 12.24 -7.03
N LEU A 54 -12.86 11.46 -5.94
CA LEU A 54 -13.96 10.55 -5.59
C LEU A 54 -15.29 11.30 -5.41
N GLY A 55 -15.25 12.50 -4.82
CA GLY A 55 -16.40 13.40 -4.72
C GLY A 55 -16.93 13.84 -6.09
N ILE A 56 -16.03 14.26 -6.98
CA ILE A 56 -16.38 14.65 -8.36
C ILE A 56 -17.02 13.48 -9.12
N TYR A 57 -16.43 12.28 -9.05
CA TYR A 57 -16.95 11.12 -9.75
C TYR A 57 -18.31 10.66 -9.20
N SER A 58 -18.55 10.85 -7.91
CA SER A 58 -19.87 10.63 -7.31
C SER A 58 -20.89 11.64 -7.83
N GLN A 59 -20.53 12.93 -7.90
CA GLN A 59 -21.41 13.99 -8.39
C GLN A 59 -21.74 13.87 -9.89
N SER A 60 -20.79 13.40 -10.70
CA SER A 60 -20.99 13.17 -12.13
C SER A 60 -21.72 11.85 -12.43
N GLY A 61 -22.12 11.08 -11.41
CA GLY A 61 -22.83 9.81 -11.57
C GLY A 61 -21.97 8.63 -12.04
N LEU A 62 -20.64 8.75 -12.00
CA LEU A 62 -19.73 7.66 -12.37
C LEU A 62 -19.51 6.67 -11.21
N LEU A 63 -19.55 7.16 -9.98
CA LEU A 63 -19.50 6.35 -8.77
C LEU A 63 -20.79 6.52 -7.97
N SER A 64 -21.18 5.48 -7.23
CA SER A 64 -22.27 5.52 -6.27
C SER A 64 -21.81 5.06 -4.90
N LEU A 65 -22.46 5.54 -3.84
CA LEU A 65 -22.23 5.02 -2.51
C LEU A 65 -23.00 3.70 -2.36
N GLY A 66 -22.28 2.57 -2.44
CA GLY A 66 -22.87 1.25 -2.26
C GLY A 66 -23.35 1.03 -0.83
N GLU A 67 -24.39 0.21 -0.64
CA GLU A 67 -24.92 -0.12 0.68
C GLU A 67 -23.84 -0.79 1.54
N GLY A 68 -23.52 -0.18 2.69
CA GLY A 68 -22.45 -0.63 3.59
C GLY A 68 -21.01 -0.27 3.18
N SER A 69 -20.82 0.47 2.06
CA SER A 69 -19.49 0.88 1.61
C SER A 69 -19.04 2.21 2.20
N VAL A 70 -17.82 2.26 2.73
CA VAL A 70 -17.19 3.49 3.24
C VAL A 70 -16.67 4.38 2.09
N LEU A 71 -16.44 3.80 0.90
CA LEU A 71 -15.98 4.51 -0.30
C LEU A 71 -16.97 4.37 -1.47
N PRO A 72 -17.03 5.35 -2.38
CA PRO A 72 -17.80 5.22 -3.61
C PRO A 72 -17.33 4.04 -4.46
N GLN A 73 -18.27 3.30 -5.05
CA GLN A 73 -18.03 2.13 -5.88
C GLN A 73 -18.40 2.41 -7.34
N LEU A 74 -17.85 1.60 -8.23
CA LEU A 74 -18.23 1.61 -9.64
C LEU A 74 -19.66 1.11 -9.78
N ASN A 75 -20.43 1.76 -10.65
CA ASN A 75 -21.76 1.27 -11.00
C ASN A 75 -21.61 0.00 -11.84
N ASN A 76 -22.07 -1.14 -11.31
CA ASN A 76 -22.23 -2.35 -12.11
C ASN A 76 -23.37 -2.10 -13.10
N LYS A 77 -23.03 -1.79 -14.36
CA LYS A 77 -23.97 -1.94 -15.47
C LYS A 77 -24.01 -3.43 -15.81
N GLU A 78 -25.05 -4.12 -15.34
CA GLU A 78 -25.62 -5.24 -16.10
C GLU A 78 -26.47 -4.70 -17.24
#